data_AF-A0A0Q4U600-F1
#
_entry.id   AF-A0A0Q4U600-F1
#
_cell.length_a   1.000
_cell.length_b   1.000
_cell.length_c   1.000
_cell.angle_alpha   90.00
_cell.angle_beta   90.00
_cell.angle_gamma   90.00
#
_symmetry.space_group_name_H-M   'P 1'
#
loop_
_entity.id
_entity.type
_entity.pdbx_description
1 polymer ?
#
loop_
_entity_poly.entity_id
_entity_poly.type
_entity_poly.pdbx_seq_one_letter_code
_entity_poly.pdbx_strand_id
1 'polypeptide(L)'
;MRGKSSTISILTAGFLAGCNTHQSTLAPFGADAADIRHLFIIMLVGAVLIAGGVALLMRHAVRAPEGSIDHRKGMRIVLWLGGIIPTIVLLGLLAYSLPYMKPRPASPADLTIAVDGEQFWWRVAYAPPGRPPVLSANEIRIPTGRTVAFRLSGGDVVHSFWIPGLAGKMDMIPGRINSLVVRADKPGRYRGQCAEFCGLSHALMAFDVIAMPPAAFDAWLAEQARPAQPGDAAGARLFAENGCGGCHGIAGVTAPSQIGPDLTHFGSRRTLAAGILPMTEANVAAFIRHPEKTKPGVRMPSFPQLSDDEAIALARYLQGLK
;
A
#
# COMPACT_ATOMS: atom_id res chain seq x y z
N MET A 1 37.71 36.25 -28.84
CA MET A 1 37.11 36.44 -27.50
C MET A 1 36.96 35.08 -26.83
N ARG A 2 37.45 34.97 -25.59
CA ARG A 2 37.37 33.83 -24.65
C ARG A 2 35.99 33.16 -24.72
N GLY A 3 35.87 31.84 -24.92
CA GLY A 3 36.26 30.81 -23.96
C GLY A 3 35.12 30.60 -22.97
N LYS A 4 34.27 29.59 -23.20
CA LYS A 4 33.44 28.91 -22.19
C LYS A 4 33.07 27.52 -22.71
N SER A 5 33.89 26.55 -22.32
CA SER A 5 33.53 25.13 -22.37
C SER A 5 32.33 24.96 -21.43
N SER A 6 31.14 24.68 -21.99
CA SER A 6 30.01 24.21 -21.19
C SER A 6 30.25 22.75 -20.84
N THR A 7 31.06 22.51 -19.81
CA THR A 7 31.00 21.30 -19.01
C THR A 7 29.65 21.30 -18.28
N ILE A 8 28.62 20.80 -18.96
CA ILE A 8 27.35 20.45 -18.30
C ILE A 8 27.65 19.20 -17.48
N SER A 9 27.73 19.42 -16.17
CA SER A 9 28.02 18.43 -15.13
C SER A 9 27.16 17.17 -15.26
N ILE A 10 27.79 16.04 -15.59
CA ILE A 10 27.24 14.67 -15.48
C ILE A 10 27.33 14.22 -14.01
N LEU A 11 26.86 15.05 -13.07
CA LEU A 11 26.99 14.79 -11.62
C LEU A 11 25.66 14.62 -10.89
N THR A 12 24.53 14.60 -11.61
CA THR A 12 23.19 14.47 -11.01
C THR A 12 22.63 13.04 -10.98
N ALA A 13 23.29 12.04 -11.56
CA ALA A 13 22.80 10.65 -11.55
C ALA A 13 23.02 9.92 -10.21
N GLY A 14 23.93 10.40 -9.35
CA GLY A 14 24.33 9.72 -8.12
C GLY A 14 23.35 9.80 -6.94
N PHE A 15 22.35 10.70 -6.98
CA PHE A 15 21.45 10.95 -5.84
C PHE A 15 20.01 10.46 -6.03
N LEU A 16 19.70 9.73 -7.10
CA LEU A 16 18.35 9.23 -7.39
C LEU A 16 18.04 7.83 -6.81
N ALA A 17 18.93 7.27 -5.99
CA ALA A 17 18.63 6.05 -5.26
C ALA A 17 17.68 6.36 -4.09
N GLY A 18 16.37 6.41 -4.37
CA GLY A 18 15.35 6.41 -3.33
C GLY A 18 15.49 5.14 -2.49
N CYS A 19 16.09 5.25 -1.30
CA CYS A 19 16.45 4.15 -0.41
C CYS A 19 15.24 3.51 0.32
N ASN A 20 14.02 3.62 -0.22
CA ASN A 20 12.85 3.03 0.41
C ASN A 20 12.61 1.60 -0.10
N THR A 21 13.25 0.63 0.54
CA THR A 21 13.08 -0.79 0.20
C THR A 21 11.76 -1.38 0.66
N HIS A 22 10.99 -0.70 1.51
CA HIS A 22 9.75 -1.23 2.08
C HIS A 22 8.49 -0.72 1.36
N GLN A 23 8.58 0.42 0.68
CA GLN A 23 7.50 1.03 -0.08
C GLN A 23 8.01 1.55 -1.43
N SER A 24 8.31 0.65 -2.36
CA SER A 24 8.84 1.03 -3.67
C SER A 24 8.33 0.12 -4.77
N THR A 25 7.99 0.73 -5.91
CA THR A 25 7.68 0.05 -7.17
C THR A 25 8.94 -0.34 -7.95
N LEU A 26 10.10 0.22 -7.60
CA LEU A 26 11.39 -0.02 -8.27
C LEU A 26 12.24 -1.09 -7.57
N ALA A 27 11.90 -1.42 -6.32
CA ALA A 27 12.41 -2.58 -5.60
C ALA A 27 11.29 -3.63 -5.47
N PRO A 28 10.98 -4.41 -6.53
CA PRO A 28 9.89 -5.37 -6.50
C PRO A 28 10.27 -6.62 -5.69
N PHE A 29 9.28 -7.17 -5.01
CA PHE A 29 9.40 -8.41 -4.23
C PHE A 29 8.31 -9.44 -4.54
N GLY A 30 7.24 -9.01 -5.21
CA GLY A 30 6.22 -9.87 -5.81
C GLY A 30 6.37 -9.95 -7.34
N ALA A 31 5.79 -11.00 -7.92
CA ALA A 31 5.85 -11.25 -9.35
C ALA A 31 5.25 -10.11 -10.19
N ASP A 32 4.09 -9.56 -9.77
CA ASP A 32 3.43 -8.45 -10.51
C ASP A 32 4.26 -7.17 -10.49
N ALA A 33 4.83 -6.81 -9.33
CA ALA A 33 5.71 -5.66 -9.25
C ALA A 33 6.96 -5.83 -10.12
N ALA A 34 7.48 -7.06 -10.28
CA ALA A 34 8.62 -7.33 -11.15
C ALA A 34 8.28 -7.13 -12.63
N ASP A 35 7.11 -7.60 -13.05
CA ASP A 35 6.58 -7.41 -14.40
C ASP A 35 6.38 -5.91 -14.72
N ILE A 36 5.76 -5.16 -13.80
CA ILE A 36 5.57 -3.71 -13.91
C ILE A 36 6.92 -2.98 -14.00
N ARG A 37 7.91 -3.36 -13.18
CA ARG A 37 9.26 -2.77 -13.23
C ARG A 37 9.92 -3.02 -14.59
N HIS A 38 9.77 -4.22 -15.15
CA HIS A 38 10.35 -4.55 -16.44
C HIS A 38 9.79 -3.66 -17.57
N LEU A 39 8.46 -3.50 -17.61
CA LEU A 39 7.80 -2.57 -18.53
C LEU A 39 8.27 -1.12 -18.33
N PHE A 40 8.35 -0.67 -17.08
CA PHE A 40 8.84 0.66 -16.75
C PHE A 40 10.25 0.91 -17.29
N ILE A 41 11.18 -0.06 -17.13
CA ILE A 41 12.56 0.09 -17.63
C ILE A 41 12.58 0.21 -19.16
N ILE A 42 11.80 -0.62 -19.87
CA ILE A 42 11.70 -0.55 -21.33
C ILE A 42 11.18 0.83 -21.76
N MET A 43 10.10 1.29 -21.13
CA MET A 43 9.51 2.60 -21.43
C MET A 43 10.47 3.76 -21.09
N LEU A 44 11.21 3.66 -19.99
CA LEU A 44 12.20 4.66 -19.59
C LEU A 44 13.34 4.76 -20.60
N VAL A 45 13.89 3.62 -21.03
CA VAL A 45 14.93 3.58 -22.06
C VAL A 45 14.39 4.19 -23.36
N GLY A 46 13.19 3.79 -23.78
CA GLY A 46 12.53 4.36 -24.95
C GLY A 46 12.35 5.88 -24.85
N ALA A 47 11.86 6.38 -23.71
CA ALA A 47 11.67 7.80 -23.46
C ALA A 47 13.00 8.58 -23.51
N VAL A 48 14.07 8.03 -22.93
CA VAL A 48 15.41 8.65 -22.97
C VAL A 48 15.97 8.69 -24.39
N LEU A 49 15.80 7.62 -25.18
CA LEU A 49 16.23 7.58 -26.58
C LEU A 49 15.45 8.58 -27.44
N ILE A 50 14.14 8.67 -27.27
CA ILE A 50 13.29 9.62 -27.99
C ILE A 50 13.67 11.06 -27.61
N ALA A 51 13.75 11.36 -26.31
CA ALA A 51 14.12 12.69 -25.82
C ALA A 51 15.52 13.10 -26.31
N GLY A 52 16.50 12.19 -26.25
CA GLY A 52 17.84 12.41 -26.79
C GLY A 52 17.84 12.63 -28.31
N GLY A 53 17.08 11.82 -29.06
CA GLY A 53 16.92 11.97 -30.50
C GLY A 53 16.30 13.31 -30.88
N VAL A 54 15.22 13.72 -30.22
CA VAL A 54 14.58 15.03 -30.42
C VAL A 54 15.54 16.15 -30.06
N ALA A 55 16.28 16.06 -28.94
CA ALA A 55 17.26 17.07 -28.56
C ALA A 55 18.40 17.20 -29.59
N LEU A 56 18.88 16.10 -30.16
CA LEU A 56 19.88 16.10 -31.23
C LEU A 56 19.32 16.71 -32.52
N LEU A 57 18.09 16.36 -32.90
CA LEU A 57 17.40 16.95 -34.05
C LEU A 57 17.21 18.46 -33.87
N MET A 58 16.79 18.91 -32.68
CA MET A 58 16.67 20.34 -32.35
C MET A 58 18.02 21.04 -32.43
N ARG A 59 19.07 20.46 -31.85
CA ARG A 59 20.43 21.00 -31.90
C ARG A 59 20.96 21.11 -33.33
N HIS A 60 20.66 20.11 -34.16
CA HIS A 60 21.02 20.12 -35.57
C HIS A 60 20.22 21.19 -36.34
N ALA A 61 18.90 21.26 -36.13
CA ALA A 61 18.03 22.23 -36.78
C ALA A 61 18.43 23.69 -36.48
N VAL A 62 18.79 24.00 -35.22
CA VAL A 62 19.26 25.34 -34.82
C VAL A 62 20.60 25.72 -35.46
N ARG A 63 21.42 24.73 -35.83
CA ARG A 63 22.75 24.96 -36.42
C ARG A 63 22.79 24.84 -37.94
N ALA A 64 21.72 24.32 -38.54
CA ALA A 64 21.65 24.15 -39.97
C ALA A 64 21.53 25.52 -40.65
N PRO A 65 22.20 25.73 -41.81
CA PRO A 65 22.03 26.95 -42.59
C PRO A 65 20.57 27.18 -42.97
N GLU A 66 20.17 28.45 -43.07
CA GLU A 66 18.86 28.85 -43.58
C GLU A 66 18.64 28.27 -45.00
N GLY A 67 17.44 27.75 -45.26
CA GLY A 67 17.10 27.11 -46.54
C GLY A 67 17.62 25.67 -46.73
N SER A 68 18.29 25.08 -45.74
CA SER A 68 18.81 23.69 -45.82
C SER A 68 17.73 22.61 -45.99
N ILE A 69 16.50 22.86 -45.54
CA ILE A 69 15.35 21.94 -45.66
C ILE A 69 14.22 22.68 -46.38
N ASP A 70 13.82 22.18 -47.54
CA ASP A 70 12.63 22.66 -48.24
C ASP A 70 11.33 22.15 -47.58
N HIS A 71 10.20 22.80 -47.89
CA HIS A 71 8.90 22.46 -47.30
C HIS A 71 8.52 20.98 -47.49
N ARG A 72 8.84 20.39 -48.65
CA ARG A 72 8.48 19.00 -48.97
C ARG A 72 9.29 18.01 -48.14
N LYS A 73 10.60 18.25 -47.97
CA LYS A 73 11.48 17.46 -47.11
C LYS A 73 11.08 17.61 -45.65
N GLY A 74 10.80 18.83 -45.19
CA GLY A 74 10.29 19.09 -43.84
C GLY A 74 9.00 18.32 -43.56
N MET A 75 8.03 18.37 -44.48
CA MET A 75 6.77 17.64 -44.33
C MET A 75 6.97 16.11 -44.32
N ARG A 76 7.91 15.58 -45.11
CA ARG A 76 8.27 14.16 -45.06
C ARG A 76 8.86 13.76 -43.70
N ILE A 77 9.73 14.60 -43.12
CA ILE A 77 10.29 14.35 -41.79
C ILE A 77 9.18 14.32 -40.74
N VAL A 78 8.26 15.29 -40.77
CA VAL A 78 7.12 15.34 -39.84
C VAL A 78 6.22 14.11 -40.01
N LEU A 79 5.88 13.74 -41.24
CA LEU A 79 5.04 12.56 -41.52
C LEU A 79 5.67 11.28 -40.96
N TRP A 80 6.96 11.05 -41.21
CA TRP A 80 7.62 9.81 -40.78
C TRP A 80 7.96 9.82 -39.28
N LEU A 81 8.67 10.84 -38.78
CA LEU A 81 9.14 10.87 -37.40
C LEU A 81 8.04 11.28 -36.41
N GLY A 82 7.06 12.09 -36.83
CA GLY A 82 5.98 12.58 -35.99
C GLY A 82 4.67 11.81 -36.13
N GLY A 83 4.43 11.18 -37.28
CA GLY A 83 3.21 10.40 -37.55
C GLY A 83 3.46 8.90 -37.54
N ILE A 84 4.06 8.39 -38.62
CA ILE A 84 4.12 6.95 -38.91
C ILE A 84 4.91 6.18 -37.84
N ILE A 85 6.13 6.62 -37.51
CA ILE A 85 6.98 5.92 -36.53
C ILE A 85 6.32 5.90 -35.14
N PRO A 86 5.85 7.02 -34.57
CA PRO A 86 5.12 6.99 -33.30
C PRO A 86 3.91 6.07 -33.32
N THR A 87 3.12 6.07 -34.39
CA THR A 87 1.96 5.16 -34.51
C THR A 87 2.40 3.70 -34.47
N ILE A 88 3.42 3.30 -35.24
CA ILE A 88 3.94 1.93 -35.25
C ILE A 88 4.48 1.55 -33.86
N VAL A 89 5.26 2.43 -33.23
CA VAL A 89 5.84 2.19 -31.90
C VAL A 89 4.74 2.04 -30.84
N LEU A 90 3.74 2.93 -30.82
CA LEU A 90 2.64 2.87 -29.87
C LEU A 90 1.77 1.62 -30.06
N LEU A 91 1.50 1.23 -31.31
CA LEU A 91 0.77 -0.02 -31.61
C LEU A 91 1.57 -1.25 -31.16
N GLY A 92 2.88 -1.27 -31.41
CA GLY A 92 3.77 -2.34 -30.94
C GLY A 92 3.82 -2.43 -29.41
N LEU A 93 3.95 -1.28 -28.72
CA LEU A 93 3.93 -1.21 -27.26
C LEU A 93 2.59 -1.67 -26.68
N LEU A 94 1.46 -1.27 -27.28
CA LEU A 94 0.14 -1.73 -26.86
C LEU A 94 0.02 -3.26 -26.98
N ALA A 95 0.38 -3.82 -28.14
CA ALA A 95 0.36 -5.27 -28.35
C ALA A 95 1.25 -6.01 -27.33
N TYR A 96 2.41 -5.44 -27.02
CA TYR A 96 3.34 -5.96 -26.03
C TYR A 96 2.81 -5.85 -24.59
N SER A 97 2.06 -4.79 -24.24
CA SER A 97 1.56 -4.57 -22.88
C SER A 97 0.30 -5.36 -22.55
N LEU A 98 -0.53 -5.72 -23.55
CA LEU A 98 -1.81 -6.41 -23.34
C LEU A 98 -1.72 -7.68 -22.46
N PRO A 99 -0.74 -8.58 -22.62
CA PRO A 99 -0.61 -9.76 -21.76
C PRO A 99 -0.43 -9.41 -20.27
N TYR A 100 0.28 -8.32 -19.97
CA TYR A 100 0.53 -7.86 -18.60
C TYR A 100 -0.70 -7.24 -17.93
N MET A 101 -1.72 -6.86 -18.70
CA MET A 101 -2.98 -6.32 -18.17
C MET A 101 -3.94 -7.40 -17.68
N LYS A 102 -3.68 -8.68 -17.97
CA LYS A 102 -4.54 -9.79 -17.54
C LYS A 102 -4.36 -10.00 -16.02
N PRO A 103 -5.43 -9.91 -15.22
CA PRO A 103 -5.35 -10.23 -13.80
C PRO A 103 -4.88 -11.67 -13.59
N ARG A 104 -4.09 -11.91 -12.53
CA ARG A 104 -3.75 -13.28 -12.14
C ARG A 104 -5.02 -14.04 -11.75
N PRO A 105 -5.18 -15.29 -12.20
CA PRO A 105 -6.29 -16.12 -11.76
C PRO A 105 -6.10 -16.49 -10.28
N ALA A 106 -7.20 -16.54 -9.54
CA ALA A 106 -7.26 -17.18 -8.23
C ALA A 106 -7.84 -18.59 -8.37
N SER A 107 -7.26 -19.54 -7.64
CA SER A 107 -7.83 -20.89 -7.44
C SER A 107 -8.76 -20.90 -6.23
N PRO A 108 -9.81 -21.74 -6.19
CA PRO A 108 -10.62 -21.94 -4.99
C PRO A 108 -9.83 -22.42 -3.76
N ALA A 109 -8.65 -23.00 -3.97
CA ALA A 109 -7.74 -23.44 -2.90
C ALA A 109 -6.84 -22.32 -2.36
N ASP A 110 -6.81 -21.15 -3.01
CA ASP A 110 -5.97 -20.03 -2.57
C ASP A 110 -6.52 -19.39 -1.31
N LEU A 111 -5.61 -18.86 -0.48
CA LEU A 111 -5.98 -18.13 0.72
C LEU A 111 -6.75 -16.87 0.33
N THR A 112 -7.99 -16.75 0.82
CA THR A 112 -8.81 -15.54 0.65
C THR A 112 -8.74 -14.67 1.90
N ILE A 113 -8.44 -13.40 1.69
CA ILE A 113 -8.44 -12.37 2.75
C ILE A 113 -9.40 -11.26 2.32
N ALA A 114 -10.47 -11.06 3.09
CA ALA A 114 -11.34 -9.91 2.89
C ALA A 114 -10.71 -8.67 3.53
N VAL A 115 -10.71 -7.57 2.80
CA VAL A 115 -10.25 -6.27 3.30
C VAL A 115 -11.30 -5.22 2.99
N ASP A 116 -11.79 -4.56 4.03
CA ASP A 116 -12.73 -3.45 3.89
C ASP A 116 -12.05 -2.12 4.23
N GLY A 117 -12.26 -1.13 3.38
CA GLY A 117 -11.77 0.23 3.56
C GLY A 117 -12.75 1.05 4.37
N GLU A 118 -12.27 1.62 5.47
CA GLU A 118 -13.03 2.43 6.42
C GLU A 118 -12.30 3.75 6.62
N GLN A 119 -12.98 4.89 6.75
CA GLN A 119 -12.30 6.15 7.09
C GLN A 119 -11.78 6.09 8.56
N PHE A 120 -10.48 5.96 8.84
CA PHE A 120 -9.30 5.87 7.95
C PHE A 120 -8.39 4.71 8.37
N TRP A 121 -8.83 3.47 8.17
CA TRP A 121 -8.17 2.24 8.58
C TRP A 121 -8.68 1.05 7.74
N TRP A 122 -8.03 -0.09 7.88
CA TRP A 122 -8.31 -1.29 7.07
C TRP A 122 -8.81 -2.42 7.96
N ARG A 123 -10.05 -2.84 7.74
CA ARG A 123 -10.62 -4.04 8.36
C ARG A 123 -10.12 -5.26 7.60
N VAL A 124 -9.65 -6.27 8.32
CA VAL A 124 -9.06 -7.47 7.71
C VAL A 124 -9.76 -8.69 8.26
N ALA A 125 -10.18 -9.61 7.40
CA ALA A 125 -10.72 -10.90 7.79
C ALA A 125 -10.09 -12.02 6.96
N TYR A 126 -9.42 -12.95 7.62
CA TYR A 126 -8.92 -14.17 6.99
C TYR A 126 -10.06 -15.18 6.94
N ALA A 127 -10.31 -15.76 5.77
CA ALA A 127 -11.33 -16.78 5.58
C ALA A 127 -10.68 -18.13 5.21
N PRO A 128 -10.00 -18.80 6.17
CA PRO A 128 -9.45 -20.14 5.92
C PRO A 128 -10.58 -21.15 5.60
N PRO A 129 -10.42 -22.02 4.59
CA PRO A 129 -11.43 -23.01 4.25
C PRO A 129 -11.82 -23.90 5.45
N GLY A 130 -13.14 -24.03 5.69
CA GLY A 130 -13.68 -24.90 6.73
C GLY A 130 -13.47 -24.42 8.18
N ARG A 131 -13.04 -23.17 8.39
CA ARG A 131 -12.84 -22.57 9.72
C ARG A 131 -13.53 -21.22 9.84
N PRO A 132 -13.89 -20.77 11.06
CA PRO A 132 -14.41 -19.42 11.27
C PRO A 132 -13.42 -18.34 10.80
N PRO A 133 -13.92 -17.16 10.39
CA PRO A 133 -13.05 -16.07 9.99
C PRO A 133 -12.25 -15.54 11.18
N VAL A 134 -10.98 -15.23 10.92
CA VAL A 134 -10.08 -14.59 11.90
C VAL A 134 -10.01 -13.11 11.58
N LEU A 135 -10.44 -12.26 12.53
CA LEU A 135 -10.48 -10.81 12.37
C LEU A 135 -9.13 -10.18 12.73
N SER A 136 -8.77 -9.12 12.02
CA SER A 136 -7.59 -8.29 12.27
C SER A 136 -7.85 -6.88 11.73
N ALA A 137 -6.86 -5.99 11.86
CA ALA A 137 -6.90 -4.65 11.31
C ALA A 137 -5.51 -4.13 10.98
N ASN A 138 -5.38 -3.37 9.88
CA ASN A 138 -4.20 -2.61 9.44
C ASN A 138 -2.87 -3.38 9.24
N GLU A 139 -2.75 -4.61 9.72
CA GLU A 139 -1.59 -5.47 9.51
C GLU A 139 -2.05 -6.81 8.95
N ILE A 140 -1.58 -7.10 7.75
CA ILE A 140 -1.89 -8.29 6.99
C ILE A 140 -0.65 -9.17 6.98
N ARG A 141 -0.81 -10.47 7.19
CA ARG A 141 0.27 -11.46 7.07
C ARG A 141 -0.09 -12.40 5.94
N ILE A 142 0.90 -12.76 5.13
CA ILE A 142 0.71 -13.67 4.01
C ILE A 142 1.82 -14.72 3.96
N PRO A 143 1.52 -15.93 3.48
CA PRO A 143 2.52 -16.95 3.16
C PRO A 143 3.35 -16.55 1.93
N THR A 144 4.65 -16.77 2.00
CA THR A 144 5.52 -16.71 0.80
C THR A 144 5.25 -17.90 -0.12
N GLY A 145 5.39 -17.70 -1.43
CA GLY A 145 5.25 -18.74 -2.45
C GLY A 145 3.82 -19.23 -2.70
N ARG A 146 2.82 -18.84 -1.90
CA ARG A 146 1.39 -19.13 -2.15
C ARG A 146 0.68 -17.91 -2.72
N THR A 147 -0.28 -18.15 -3.60
CA THR A 147 -1.18 -17.11 -4.10
C THR A 147 -2.16 -16.70 -3.00
N VAL A 148 -2.43 -15.41 -2.89
CA VAL A 148 -3.41 -14.82 -1.97
C VAL A 148 -4.37 -13.97 -2.77
N ALA A 149 -5.67 -14.25 -2.61
CA ALA A 149 -6.74 -13.48 -3.19
C ALA A 149 -7.27 -12.48 -2.16
N PHE A 150 -7.03 -11.20 -2.37
CA PHE A 150 -7.68 -10.14 -1.62
C PHE A 150 -9.06 -9.87 -2.20
N ARG A 151 -10.09 -9.96 -1.36
CA ARG A 151 -11.46 -9.55 -1.67
C ARG A 151 -11.68 -8.17 -1.06
N LEU A 152 -11.79 -7.16 -1.89
CA LEU A 152 -11.70 -5.75 -1.50
C LEU A 152 -13.06 -5.06 -1.62
N SER A 153 -13.55 -4.44 -0.54
CA SER A 153 -14.79 -3.65 -0.53
C SER A 153 -14.67 -2.36 0.29
N GLY A 154 -15.59 -1.41 0.12
CA GLY A 154 -15.59 -0.14 0.86
C GLY A 154 -16.86 0.02 1.69
N GLY A 155 -16.72 0.42 2.94
CA GLY A 155 -17.86 0.64 3.85
C GLY A 155 -18.45 2.06 3.80
N ASP A 156 -17.67 3.03 3.33
CA ASP A 156 -18.07 4.45 3.33
C ASP A 156 -17.82 5.18 2.01
N VAL A 157 -16.57 5.54 1.73
CA VAL A 157 -16.16 6.26 0.51
C VAL A 157 -15.29 5.37 -0.36
N VAL A 158 -14.88 5.86 -1.52
CA VAL A 158 -13.91 5.14 -2.34
C VAL A 158 -12.55 5.16 -1.66
N HIS A 159 -11.91 3.99 -1.58
CA HIS A 159 -10.51 3.82 -1.18
C HIS A 159 -9.75 3.13 -2.32
N SER A 160 -8.44 3.01 -2.19
CA SER A 160 -7.66 2.17 -3.11
C SER A 160 -6.57 1.43 -2.36
N PHE A 161 -6.63 0.11 -2.39
CA PHE A 161 -5.70 -0.76 -1.71
C PHE A 161 -4.46 -0.96 -2.58
N TRP A 162 -3.32 -0.46 -2.11
CA TRP A 162 -2.08 -0.53 -2.86
C TRP A 162 -0.92 -1.03 -2.03
N ILE A 163 -0.23 -2.05 -2.56
CA ILE A 163 1.00 -2.61 -2.00
C ILE A 163 2.10 -2.48 -3.07
N PRO A 164 2.79 -1.33 -3.17
CA PRO A 164 3.72 -1.02 -4.26
C PRO A 164 4.77 -2.10 -4.55
N GLY A 165 5.28 -2.76 -3.50
CA GLY A 165 6.30 -3.80 -3.62
C GLY A 165 5.79 -5.18 -4.07
N LEU A 166 4.46 -5.38 -4.10
CA LEU A 166 3.83 -6.66 -4.48
C LEU A 166 3.03 -6.57 -5.78
N ALA A 167 2.16 -5.57 -5.90
CA ALA A 167 1.22 -5.46 -7.04
C ALA A 167 0.74 -4.02 -7.28
N GLY A 168 0.01 -3.83 -8.38
CA GLY A 168 -0.72 -2.60 -8.65
C GLY A 168 -1.81 -2.30 -7.61
N LYS A 169 -2.36 -1.09 -7.66
CA LYS A 169 -3.48 -0.69 -6.80
C LYS A 169 -4.80 -1.29 -7.29
N MET A 170 -5.74 -1.51 -6.39
CA MET A 170 -7.11 -1.88 -6.71
C MET A 170 -8.08 -1.01 -5.91
N ASP A 171 -8.98 -0.33 -6.62
CA ASP A 171 -9.93 0.59 -6.02
C ASP A 171 -11.05 -0.18 -5.30
N MET A 172 -11.57 0.41 -4.24
CA MET A 172 -12.55 -0.16 -3.33
C MET A 172 -13.76 0.74 -3.35
N ILE A 173 -14.76 0.33 -4.11
CA ILE A 173 -15.93 1.15 -4.43
C ILE A 173 -17.10 0.60 -3.61
N PRO A 174 -17.77 1.41 -2.77
CA PRO A 174 -18.94 0.98 -2.01
C PRO A 174 -19.98 0.28 -2.90
N GLY A 175 -20.50 -0.85 -2.43
CA GLY A 175 -21.45 -1.69 -3.17
C GLY A 175 -20.82 -2.60 -4.23
N ARG A 176 -19.50 -2.58 -4.40
CA ARG A 176 -18.75 -3.51 -5.26
C ARG A 176 -17.69 -4.26 -4.48
N ILE A 177 -17.35 -5.42 -5.00
CA ILE A 177 -16.28 -6.26 -4.48
C ILE A 177 -15.31 -6.52 -5.60
N ASN A 178 -14.12 -5.96 -5.47
CA ASN A 178 -13.02 -6.18 -6.39
C ASN A 178 -12.09 -7.27 -5.86
N SER A 179 -11.32 -7.88 -6.76
CA SER A 179 -10.33 -8.88 -6.38
C SER A 179 -8.93 -8.44 -6.81
N LEU A 180 -7.98 -8.54 -5.89
CA LEU A 180 -6.56 -8.36 -6.16
C LEU A 180 -5.83 -9.64 -5.77
N VAL A 181 -5.28 -10.33 -6.76
CA VAL A 181 -4.54 -11.58 -6.54
C VAL A 181 -3.05 -11.26 -6.52
N VAL A 182 -2.35 -11.67 -5.47
CA VAL A 182 -0.92 -11.40 -5.31
C VAL A 182 -0.15 -12.67 -4.94
N ARG A 183 1.16 -12.65 -5.19
CA ARG A 183 2.11 -13.64 -4.67
C ARG A 183 3.38 -12.93 -4.19
N ALA A 184 3.75 -13.15 -2.93
CA ALA A 184 5.04 -12.70 -2.40
C ALA A 184 6.07 -13.82 -2.53
N ASP A 185 7.17 -13.55 -3.23
CA ASP A 185 8.21 -14.57 -3.45
C ASP A 185 9.26 -14.59 -2.32
N LYS A 186 9.42 -13.47 -1.59
CA LYS A 186 10.39 -13.32 -0.51
C LYS A 186 9.72 -12.98 0.83
N PRO A 187 10.23 -13.48 1.96
CA PRO A 187 9.82 -12.99 3.27
C PRO A 187 10.20 -11.52 3.43
N GLY A 188 9.37 -10.75 4.13
CA GLY A 188 9.64 -9.34 4.32
C GLY A 188 8.42 -8.54 4.75
N ARG A 189 8.66 -7.24 4.94
CA ARG A 189 7.64 -6.24 5.26
C ARG A 189 7.43 -5.35 4.04
N TYR A 190 6.18 -5.29 3.60
CA TYR A 190 5.71 -4.46 2.49
C TYR A 190 4.75 -3.41 3.04
N ARG A 191 5.10 -2.15 2.86
CA ARG A 191 4.25 -1.04 3.26
C ARG A 191 3.16 -0.83 2.21
N GLY A 192 1.92 -0.85 2.65
CA GLY A 192 0.75 -0.47 1.85
C GLY A 192 0.20 0.90 2.25
N GLN A 193 -0.57 1.49 1.35
CA GLN A 193 -1.24 2.78 1.57
C GLN A 193 -2.58 2.85 0.84
N CYS A 194 -3.45 3.76 1.30
CA CYS A 194 -4.57 4.22 0.49
C CYS A 194 -4.04 5.04 -0.69
N ALA A 195 -4.53 4.74 -1.90
CA ALA A 195 -4.15 5.43 -3.13
C ALA A 195 -5.33 6.17 -3.80
N GLU A 196 -6.43 6.39 -3.08
CA GLU A 196 -7.58 7.19 -3.51
C GLU A 196 -7.97 8.16 -2.40
N PHE A 197 -8.22 9.42 -2.75
CA PHE A 197 -8.48 10.46 -1.74
C PHE A 197 -9.79 10.17 -1.00
N CYS A 198 -9.65 9.74 0.26
CA CYS A 198 -10.77 9.32 1.09
C CYS A 198 -11.09 10.30 2.23
N GLY A 199 -10.52 11.52 2.24
CA GLY A 199 -10.80 12.57 3.24
C GLY A 199 -9.58 13.02 4.05
N LEU A 200 -9.82 13.69 5.19
CA LEU A 200 -8.79 14.45 5.94
C LEU A 200 -7.57 13.61 6.37
N SER A 201 -7.77 12.34 6.72
CA SER A 201 -6.68 11.43 7.09
C SER A 201 -6.27 10.48 5.97
N HIS A 202 -6.55 10.81 4.71
CA HIS A 202 -6.16 9.99 3.55
C HIS A 202 -4.66 9.64 3.55
N ALA A 203 -3.79 10.64 3.70
CA ALA A 203 -2.34 10.44 3.74
C ALA A 203 -1.86 9.61 4.96
N LEU A 204 -2.73 9.42 5.95
CA LEU A 204 -2.47 8.72 7.19
C LEU A 204 -3.13 7.32 7.23
N MET A 205 -3.63 6.84 6.09
CA MET A 205 -4.32 5.56 5.96
C MET A 205 -3.37 4.51 5.35
N ALA A 206 -2.47 3.99 6.17
CA ALA A 206 -1.49 2.98 5.76
C ALA A 206 -1.76 1.61 6.40
N PHE A 207 -1.04 0.60 5.92
CA PHE A 207 -1.06 -0.74 6.46
C PHE A 207 0.26 -1.44 6.14
N ASP A 208 0.55 -2.55 6.80
CA ASP A 208 1.69 -3.38 6.46
C ASP A 208 1.23 -4.77 6.01
N VAL A 209 1.89 -5.32 5.00
CA VAL A 209 1.80 -6.72 4.60
C VAL A 209 3.11 -7.39 4.98
N ILE A 210 3.03 -8.42 5.82
CA ILE A 210 4.18 -9.18 6.31
C ILE A 210 4.16 -10.54 5.64
N ALA A 211 5.04 -10.77 4.67
CA ALA A 211 5.21 -12.09 4.09
C ALA A 211 6.16 -12.93 4.94
N MET A 212 5.76 -14.17 5.22
CA MET A 212 6.51 -15.09 6.06
C MET A 212 6.53 -16.51 5.48
N PRO A 213 7.42 -17.38 5.94
CA PRO A 213 7.41 -18.79 5.54
C PRO A 213 6.04 -19.45 5.80
N PRO A 214 5.54 -20.34 4.93
CA PRO A 214 4.20 -20.93 5.07
C PRO A 214 3.93 -21.55 6.44
N ALA A 215 4.86 -22.32 7.00
CA ALA A 215 4.69 -22.93 8.32
C ALA A 215 4.55 -21.89 9.45
N ALA A 216 5.29 -20.78 9.38
CA ALA A 216 5.16 -19.68 10.32
C ALA A 216 3.82 -18.93 10.15
N PHE A 217 3.34 -18.79 8.91
CA PHE A 217 2.01 -18.23 8.64
C PHE A 217 0.90 -19.11 9.22
N ASP A 218 0.95 -20.42 8.98
CA ASP A 218 -0.09 -21.34 9.43
C ASP A 218 -0.13 -21.43 10.97
N ALA A 219 1.04 -21.42 11.63
CA ALA A 219 1.14 -21.33 13.09
C ALA A 219 0.60 -20.00 13.63
N TRP A 220 0.97 -18.88 13.00
CA TRP A 220 0.45 -17.56 13.36
C TRP A 220 -1.07 -17.48 13.22
N LEU A 221 -1.63 -17.95 12.10
CA LEU A 221 -3.08 -17.90 11.87
C LEU A 221 -3.85 -18.76 12.88
N ALA A 222 -3.29 -19.92 13.26
CA ALA A 222 -3.86 -20.76 14.31
C ALA A 222 -3.86 -20.06 15.69
N GLU A 223 -2.81 -19.30 16.00
CA GLU A 223 -2.75 -18.52 17.24
C GLU A 223 -3.76 -17.37 17.22
N GLN A 224 -3.89 -16.65 16.11
CA GLN A 224 -4.86 -15.56 15.98
C GLN A 224 -6.32 -15.99 16.00
N ALA A 225 -6.59 -17.29 15.85
CA ALA A 225 -7.93 -17.83 15.99
C ALA A 225 -8.33 -18.04 17.47
N ARG A 226 -7.39 -17.90 18.40
CA ARG A 226 -7.65 -18.09 19.83
C ARG A 226 -8.24 -16.82 20.44
N PRO A 227 -9.14 -16.93 21.42
CA PRO A 227 -9.60 -15.78 22.18
C PRO A 227 -8.44 -15.09 22.91
N ALA A 228 -8.60 -13.80 23.18
CA ALA A 228 -7.65 -13.05 23.99
C ALA A 228 -7.61 -13.62 25.42
N GLN A 229 -6.42 -13.61 26.03
CA GLN A 229 -6.26 -13.88 27.45
C GLN A 229 -6.26 -12.53 28.18
N PRO A 230 -7.35 -12.14 28.88
CA PRO A 230 -7.37 -10.86 29.57
C PRO A 230 -6.31 -10.83 30.66
N GLY A 231 -5.40 -9.86 30.56
CA GLY A 231 -4.32 -9.64 31.52
C GLY A 231 -4.74 -8.70 32.66
N ASP A 232 -4.02 -7.59 32.79
CA ASP A 232 -4.19 -6.58 33.85
C ASP A 232 -5.66 -6.18 34.10
N ALA A 233 -6.14 -6.48 35.31
CA ALA A 233 -7.50 -6.20 35.75
C ALA A 233 -7.83 -4.70 35.81
N ALA A 234 -6.84 -3.82 36.05
CA ALA A 234 -7.07 -2.39 36.11
C ALA A 234 -7.37 -1.81 34.71
N GLY A 235 -6.53 -2.12 33.71
CA GLY A 235 -6.78 -1.70 32.33
C GLY A 235 -8.03 -2.35 31.73
N ALA A 236 -8.34 -3.60 32.06
CA ALA A 236 -9.58 -4.25 31.64
C ALA A 236 -10.83 -3.54 32.20
N ARG A 237 -10.79 -3.09 33.47
CA ARG A 237 -11.86 -2.29 34.07
C ARG A 237 -12.01 -0.95 33.38
N LEU A 238 -10.91 -0.22 33.14
CA LEU A 238 -10.93 1.05 32.41
C LEU A 238 -11.51 0.92 31.00
N PHE A 239 -11.16 -0.16 30.29
CA PHE A 239 -11.70 -0.47 28.96
C PHE A 239 -13.24 -0.63 29.00
N ALA A 240 -13.76 -1.31 30.02
CA ALA A 240 -15.19 -1.54 30.19
C ALA A 240 -15.93 -0.26 30.62
N GLU A 241 -15.43 0.44 31.64
CA GLU A 241 -16.04 1.65 32.21
C GLU A 241 -16.13 2.80 31.20
N ASN A 242 -15.15 2.89 30.28
CA ASN A 242 -15.14 3.89 29.23
C ASN A 242 -15.86 3.44 27.94
N GLY A 243 -16.54 2.30 27.95
CA GLY A 243 -17.39 1.86 26.83
C GLY A 243 -16.61 1.48 25.56
N CYS A 244 -15.31 1.20 25.66
CA CYS A 244 -14.49 0.86 24.49
C CYS A 244 -15.02 -0.38 23.76
N GLY A 245 -15.62 -1.33 24.50
CA GLY A 245 -16.25 -2.54 23.96
C GLY A 245 -17.48 -2.31 23.08
N GLY A 246 -18.08 -1.11 23.09
CA GLY A 246 -19.15 -0.77 22.15
C GLY A 246 -18.65 -0.69 20.71
N CYS A 247 -17.42 -0.19 20.52
CA CYS A 247 -16.82 -0.05 19.20
C CYS A 247 -15.82 -1.17 18.87
N HIS A 248 -15.12 -1.70 19.86
CA HIS A 248 -14.02 -2.64 19.65
C HIS A 248 -14.36 -4.04 20.17
N GLY A 249 -14.26 -5.04 19.30
CA GLY A 249 -14.33 -6.45 19.67
C GLY A 249 -13.01 -6.97 20.25
N ILE A 250 -13.09 -7.74 21.33
CA ILE A 250 -12.01 -8.55 21.89
C ILE A 250 -12.60 -9.95 22.12
N ALA A 251 -12.23 -10.92 21.30
CA ALA A 251 -12.76 -12.28 21.40
C ALA A 251 -12.46 -12.87 22.79
N GLY A 252 -13.51 -13.37 23.47
CA GLY A 252 -13.42 -13.89 24.84
C GLY A 252 -13.60 -12.85 25.95
N VAL A 253 -13.65 -11.55 25.61
CA VAL A 253 -13.82 -10.46 26.60
C VAL A 253 -15.07 -9.62 26.31
N THR A 254 -15.29 -9.23 25.07
CA THR A 254 -16.45 -8.41 24.66
C THR A 254 -17.33 -9.11 23.64
N ALA A 255 -18.54 -8.59 23.44
CA ALA A 255 -19.33 -8.93 22.27
C ALA A 255 -18.60 -8.52 20.98
N PRO A 256 -18.80 -9.23 19.86
CA PRO A 256 -18.29 -8.80 18.56
C PRO A 256 -18.82 -7.41 18.20
N SER A 257 -17.93 -6.53 17.72
CA SER A 257 -18.30 -5.22 17.18
C SER A 257 -17.62 -5.02 15.83
N GLN A 258 -18.34 -4.37 14.91
CA GLN A 258 -17.85 -4.02 13.58
C GLN A 258 -17.65 -2.51 13.41
N ILE A 259 -17.74 -1.71 14.47
CA ILE A 259 -17.58 -0.26 14.34
C ILE A 259 -16.09 0.10 14.24
N GLY A 260 -15.29 -0.36 15.19
CA GLY A 260 -13.85 -0.15 15.23
C GLY A 260 -13.04 -1.38 14.77
N PRO A 261 -11.70 -1.26 14.74
CA PRO A 261 -10.81 -2.40 14.56
C PRO A 261 -10.96 -3.40 15.69
N ASP A 262 -10.90 -4.69 15.35
CA ASP A 262 -10.71 -5.77 16.32
C ASP A 262 -9.47 -5.48 17.20
N LEU A 263 -9.52 -5.80 18.49
CA LEU A 263 -8.41 -5.61 19.43
C LEU A 263 -7.94 -6.92 20.07
N THR A 264 -8.44 -8.08 19.62
CA THR A 264 -8.18 -9.40 20.22
C THR A 264 -6.68 -9.70 20.34
N HIS A 265 -5.89 -9.35 19.32
CA HIS A 265 -4.43 -9.50 19.31
C HIS A 265 -3.73 -8.16 19.06
N PHE A 266 -4.23 -7.08 19.68
CA PHE A 266 -3.71 -5.72 19.48
C PHE A 266 -2.21 -5.60 19.78
N GLY A 267 -1.74 -6.22 20.86
CA GLY A 267 -0.34 -6.24 21.29
C GLY A 267 0.61 -7.01 20.36
N SER A 268 0.08 -7.78 19.41
CA SER A 268 0.86 -8.48 18.38
C SER A 268 1.14 -7.60 17.14
N ARG A 269 0.60 -6.38 17.10
CA ARG A 269 0.80 -5.40 16.02
C ARG A 269 2.12 -4.64 16.20
N ARG A 270 2.73 -4.28 15.08
CA ARG A 270 3.97 -3.47 15.02
C ARG A 270 3.69 -1.97 15.10
N THR A 271 2.51 -1.56 14.66
CA THR A 271 2.15 -0.16 14.43
C THR A 271 0.77 0.18 14.95
N LEU A 272 0.58 1.46 15.25
CA LEU A 272 -0.66 2.08 15.71
C LEU A 272 -1.20 3.05 14.64
N ALA A 273 -2.50 3.35 14.73
CA ALA A 273 -3.16 4.39 13.94
C ALA A 273 -3.08 4.17 12.42
N ALA A 274 -3.31 2.93 11.96
CA ALA A 274 -3.15 2.53 10.56
C ALA A 274 -1.73 2.77 10.04
N GLY A 275 -0.74 2.23 10.76
CA GLY A 275 0.65 2.23 10.33
C GLY A 275 1.44 3.50 10.60
N ILE A 276 0.89 4.51 11.28
CA ILE A 276 1.49 5.85 11.40
C ILE A 276 2.43 5.97 12.60
N LEU A 277 2.06 5.39 13.72
CA LEU A 277 2.83 5.49 14.96
C LEU A 277 3.48 4.15 15.33
N PRO A 278 4.69 4.16 15.94
CA PRO A 278 5.23 2.98 16.62
C PRO A 278 4.32 2.51 17.75
N MET A 279 4.25 1.19 17.99
CA MET A 279 3.45 0.58 19.06
C MET A 279 4.11 0.71 20.44
N THR A 280 4.20 1.93 20.98
CA THR A 280 4.69 2.21 22.35
C THR A 280 3.52 2.51 23.29
N GLU A 281 3.67 2.22 24.59
CA GLU A 281 2.66 2.55 25.61
C GLU A 281 2.23 4.02 25.55
N ALA A 282 3.21 4.93 25.47
CA ALA A 282 2.96 6.37 25.39
C ALA A 282 2.17 6.77 24.14
N ASN A 283 2.47 6.18 22.98
CA ASN A 283 1.72 6.48 21.74
C ASN A 283 0.30 5.94 21.81
N VAL A 284 0.09 4.74 22.38
CA VAL A 284 -1.23 4.16 22.55
C VAL A 284 -2.07 5.02 23.50
N ALA A 285 -1.51 5.39 24.66
CA ALA A 285 -2.17 6.27 25.62
C ALA A 285 -2.53 7.64 25.00
N ALA A 286 -1.57 8.28 24.31
CA ALA A 286 -1.81 9.55 23.64
C ALA A 286 -2.88 9.46 22.55
N PHE A 287 -2.88 8.37 21.78
CA PHE A 287 -3.88 8.14 20.73
C PHE A 287 -5.27 7.88 21.31
N ILE A 288 -5.40 7.18 22.44
CA ILE A 288 -6.68 6.98 23.12
C ILE A 288 -7.25 8.32 23.61
N ARG A 289 -6.41 9.16 24.23
CA ARG A 289 -6.85 10.45 24.76
C ARG A 289 -7.19 11.45 23.66
N HIS A 290 -6.42 11.47 22.57
CA HIS A 290 -6.51 12.48 21.51
C HIS A 290 -6.21 11.90 20.11
N PRO A 291 -7.06 11.01 19.57
CA PRO A 291 -6.80 10.39 18.27
C PRO A 291 -6.75 11.41 17.13
N GLU A 292 -7.50 12.51 17.24
CA GLU A 292 -7.60 13.59 16.24
C GLU A 292 -6.27 14.33 16.02
N LYS A 293 -5.41 14.39 17.06
CA LYS A 293 -4.07 14.99 16.95
C LYS A 293 -3.15 14.17 16.06
N THR A 294 -3.37 12.86 16.00
CA THR A 294 -2.64 11.97 15.10
C THR A 294 -3.32 11.90 13.75
N LYS A 295 -4.66 11.81 13.72
CA LYS A 295 -5.45 11.56 12.52
C LYS A 295 -6.64 12.54 12.44
N PRO A 296 -6.49 13.66 11.72
CA PRO A 296 -7.59 14.60 11.52
C PRO A 296 -8.82 13.93 10.87
N GLY A 297 -10.00 14.12 11.47
CA GLY A 297 -11.24 13.50 11.00
C GLY A 297 -11.40 12.01 11.34
N VAL A 298 -10.55 11.46 12.21
CA VAL A 298 -10.74 10.10 12.76
C VAL A 298 -12.07 9.98 13.50
N ARG A 299 -12.72 8.81 13.36
CA ARG A 299 -14.04 8.53 13.91
C ARG A 299 -14.04 7.91 15.31
N MET A 300 -12.86 7.60 15.86
CA MET A 300 -12.72 7.23 17.27
C MET A 300 -12.83 8.50 18.12
N PRO A 301 -13.73 8.56 19.11
CA PRO A 301 -13.85 9.73 19.98
C PRO A 301 -12.61 9.88 20.88
N SER A 302 -12.36 11.10 21.32
CA SER A 302 -11.28 11.42 22.26
C SER A 302 -11.71 11.06 23.69
N PHE A 303 -10.75 10.60 24.51
CA PHE A 303 -10.96 10.30 25.93
C PHE A 303 -10.09 11.20 26.83
N PRO A 304 -10.27 12.55 26.79
CA PRO A 304 -9.44 13.48 27.55
C PRO A 304 -9.62 13.37 29.07
N GLN A 305 -10.74 12.81 29.52
CA GLN A 305 -11.08 12.59 30.93
C GLN A 305 -10.21 11.54 31.61
N LEU A 306 -9.59 10.63 30.85
CA LEU A 306 -8.60 9.71 31.39
C LEU A 306 -7.36 10.51 31.81
N SER A 307 -6.88 10.29 33.03
CA SER A 307 -5.56 10.74 33.45
C SER A 307 -4.46 10.06 32.63
N ASP A 308 -3.25 10.59 32.67
CA ASP A 308 -2.10 9.97 31.99
C ASP A 308 -1.84 8.55 32.51
N ASP A 309 -1.93 8.34 33.83
CA ASP A 309 -1.71 7.03 34.45
C ASP A 309 -2.79 6.02 34.04
N GLU A 310 -4.06 6.43 33.98
CA GLU A 310 -5.15 5.57 33.51
C GLU A 310 -5.00 5.23 32.02
N ALA A 311 -4.65 6.21 31.18
CA ALA A 311 -4.44 5.98 29.76
C ALA A 311 -3.25 5.03 29.51
N ILE A 312 -2.19 5.12 30.32
CA ILE A 312 -1.05 4.19 30.28
C ILE A 312 -1.44 2.79 30.78
N ALA A 313 -2.21 2.68 31.85
CA ALA A 313 -2.71 1.39 32.33
C ALA A 313 -3.60 0.70 31.27
N LEU A 314 -4.49 1.46 30.63
CA LEU A 314 -5.30 0.97 29.51
C LEU A 314 -4.43 0.56 28.31
N ALA A 315 -3.40 1.36 27.96
CA ALA A 315 -2.46 1.02 26.91
C ALA A 315 -1.72 -0.31 27.19
N ARG A 316 -1.25 -0.51 28.42
CA ARG A 316 -0.61 -1.76 28.86
C ARG A 316 -1.52 -2.96 28.73
N TYR A 317 -2.77 -2.84 29.17
CA TYR A 317 -3.77 -3.89 29.01
C TYR A 317 -3.94 -4.26 27.53
N LEU A 318 -4.15 -3.28 26.65
CA LEU A 318 -4.29 -3.53 25.21
C LEU A 318 -3.04 -4.19 24.59
N GLN A 319 -1.84 -3.76 25.00
CA GLN A 319 -0.59 -4.36 24.54
C GLN A 319 -0.34 -5.77 25.10
N GLY A 320 -1.03 -6.15 26.17
CA GLY A 320 -1.04 -7.52 26.69
C GLY A 320 -1.85 -8.50 25.83
N LEU A 321 -2.76 -8.01 24.99
CA LEU A 321 -3.61 -8.82 24.11
C LEU A 321 -2.81 -9.31 22.90
N LYS A 322 -2.25 -10.53 22.94
CA LYS A 322 -1.30 -11.05 21.92
C LYS A 322 -1.77 -12.29 21.21
#